data_AF-A0A977PYJ4-F1
#
_entry.id   AF-A0A977PYJ4-F1
#
_cell.length_a   1.000
_cell.length_b   1.000
_cell.length_c   1.000
_cell.angle_alpha   90.00
_cell.angle_beta   90.00
_cell.angle_gamma   90.00
#
_symmetry.space_group_name_H-M   'P 1'
#
loop_
_entity.id
_entity.type
_entity.pdbx_description
1 polymer ?
#
loop_
_entity_poly.entity_id
_entity_poly.type
_entity_poly.pdbx_seq_one_letter_code
_entity_poly.pdbx_strand_id
1 'polypeptide(L)' 'MDKKDKLLKKAKNNPQGLRFSEFETLLGLCDWIFDHQTGSHRIWYSPTKVRLSIQPTKNGEAKAYQVRQFLSLQD' A
#
# COMPACT_ATOMS: atom_id res chain seq x y z
N MET A 1 18.70 -7.35 -4.22
CA MET A 1 17.53 -6.72 -3.60
C MET A 1 16.34 -7.01 -4.46
N ASP A 2 15.38 -7.76 -3.93
CA ASP A 2 14.21 -8.18 -4.69
C ASP A 2 13.23 -7.00 -4.91
N LYS A 3 12.13 -7.24 -5.63
CA LYS A 3 11.13 -6.20 -5.91
C LYS A 3 10.43 -5.72 -4.63
N LYS A 4 10.18 -6.60 -3.66
CA LYS A 4 9.54 -6.31 -2.38
C LYS A 4 10.40 -5.35 -1.57
N ASP A 5 11.67 -5.67 -1.39
CA ASP A 5 12.66 -4.86 -0.69
C ASP A 5 12.78 -3.46 -1.29
N LYS A 6 12.85 -3.37 -2.62
CA LYS A 6 12.94 -2.07 -3.34
C LYS A 6 11.72 -1.19 -3.06
N LEU A 7 10.52 -1.75 -3.15
CA LEU A 7 9.28 -1.03 -2.91
C LEU A 7 9.11 -0.68 -1.43
N LEU A 8 9.47 -1.59 -0.52
CA LEU A 8 9.42 -1.36 0.92
C LEU A 8 10.39 -0.24 1.34
N LYS A 9 11.62 -0.26 0.82
CA LYS A 9 12.61 0.81 1.05
C LYS A 9 12.11 2.15 0.50
N LYS A 10 11.50 2.16 -0.69
CA LYS A 10 10.90 3.36 -1.27
C LYS A 10 9.76 3.89 -0.39
N ALA A 11 8.89 3.02 0.12
CA ALA A 11 7.79 3.39 1.01
C ALA A 11 8.28 3.98 2.32
N LYS A 12 9.31 3.39 2.94
CA LYS A 12 9.91 3.88 4.19
C LYS A 12 10.59 5.24 4.00
N ASN A 13 11.36 5.41 2.92
CA ASN A 13 12.13 6.63 2.69
C ASN A 13 11.30 7.79 2.12
N ASN A 14 10.30 7.48 1.29
CA ASN A 14 9.46 8.48 0.64
C ASN A 14 8.00 7.98 0.50
N PRO A 15 7.19 8.06 1.57
CA PRO A 15 5.81 7.58 1.56
C PRO A 15 4.90 8.25 0.53
N GLN A 16 5.24 9.46 0.06
CA GLN A 16 4.49 10.18 -0.99
C GLN A 16 4.98 9.86 -2.41
N GLY A 17 6.08 9.13 -2.57
CA GLY A 17 6.71 8.88 -3.87
C GLY A 17 6.25 7.60 -4.57
N LEU A 18 5.30 6.85 -4.01
CA LEU A 18 4.80 5.63 -4.63
C LEU A 18 3.67 5.96 -5.60
N ARG A 19 3.76 5.41 -6.81
CA ARG A 19 2.58 5.27 -7.67
C ARG A 19 1.56 4.38 -6.96
N PHE A 20 0.28 4.62 -7.19
CA PHE A 20 -0.77 3.83 -6.56
C PHE A 20 -0.64 2.34 -6.87
N SER A 21 -0.29 1.98 -8.12
CA SER A 21 -0.04 0.60 -8.54
C SER A 21 1.20 -0.03 -7.91
N GLU A 22 2.23 0.76 -7.60
CA GLU A 22 3.39 0.29 -6.83
C GLU A 22 2.98 -0.07 -5.40
N PHE A 23 2.07 0.70 -4.81
CA PHE A 23 1.56 0.43 -3.48
C PHE A 23 0.68 -0.83 -3.44
N GLU A 24 -0.21 -1.03 -4.41
CA GLU A 24 -0.97 -2.30 -4.55
C GLU A 24 -0.04 -3.51 -4.73
N THR A 25 0.99 -3.37 -5.56
CA THR A 25 1.99 -4.41 -5.75
C THR A 25 2.73 -4.73 -4.43
N LEU A 26 3.11 -3.69 -3.67
CA LEU A 26 3.77 -3.86 -2.39
C LEU A 26 2.87 -4.58 -1.37
N LEU A 27 1.58 -4.23 -1.31
CA LEU A 27 0.62 -4.91 -0.44
C LEU A 27 0.54 -6.41 -0.76
N GLY A 28 0.38 -6.78 -2.03
CA GLY A 28 0.37 -8.18 -2.44
C GLY A 28 1.66 -8.93 -2.12
N LEU A 29 2.82 -8.28 -2.26
CA LEU A 29 4.13 -8.86 -1.88
C LEU A 29 4.32 -8.99 -0.36
N CYS A 30 3.52 -8.29 0.43
CA CYS A 30 3.47 -8.36 1.89
C CYS A 30 2.30 -9.22 2.40
N ASP A 31 1.76 -10.10 1.56
CA ASP A 31 0.69 -11.05 1.90
C ASP A 31 -0.63 -10.38 2.34
N TRP A 32 -0.82 -9.10 1.99
CA TRP A 32 -2.13 -8.46 2.12
C TRP A 32 -3.07 -8.99 1.05
N ILE A 33 -4.33 -9.21 1.45
CA ILE A 33 -5.38 -9.75 0.59
C ILE A 33 -6.25 -8.60 0.11
N PHE A 34 -6.37 -8.44 -1.21
CA PHE A 34 -7.36 -7.57 -1.81
C PHE A 34 -8.76 -8.17 -1.66
N ASP A 35 -9.70 -7.39 -1.16
CA ASP A 35 -11.07 -7.82 -0.90
C ASP A 35 -12.01 -7.32 -2.02
N HIS A 36 -12.18 -6.00 -2.13
CA HIS A 36 -13.01 -5.41 -3.18
C HIS A 36 -12.65 -3.94 -3.44
N GLN A 37 -13.26 -3.39 -4.50
CA GLN A 37 -13.21 -1.97 -4.83
C GLN A 37 -14.61 -1.35 -4.74
N THR A 38 -14.70 -0.15 -4.15
CA THR A 38 -15.91 0.69 -4.16
C THR A 38 -15.52 2.10 -4.58
N GLY A 39 -15.98 2.52 -5.77
CA GLY A 39 -15.50 3.76 -6.39
C GLY A 39 -13.99 3.71 -6.60
N SER A 40 -13.25 4.70 -6.09
CA SER A 40 -11.78 4.75 -6.16
C SER A 40 -11.07 4.05 -4.99
N HIS A 41 -11.83 3.58 -3.99
CA HIS A 41 -11.29 2.94 -2.80
C HIS A 41 -11.06 1.45 -3.04
N ARG A 42 -9.87 0.97 -2.69
CA ARG A 42 -9.49 -0.44 -2.71
C ARG A 42 -9.37 -0.91 -1.27
N ILE A 43 -10.08 -1.97 -0.92
CA ILE A 43 -10.08 -2.53 0.43
C ILE A 43 -9.13 -3.72 0.46
N TRP A 44 -8.21 -3.69 1.41
CA TRP A 44 -7.20 -4.72 1.64
C TRP A 44 -7.23 -5.16 3.10
N TYR A 45 -6.86 -6.40 3.37
CA TYR A 45 -6.70 -6.95 4.72
C TYR A 45 -5.29 -7.49 4.93
N SER A 46 -4.71 -7.21 6.10
CA SER A 46 -3.45 -7.81 6.52
C SER A 46 -3.62 -9.32 6.78
N PRO A 47 -2.52 -10.09 6.88
CA PRO A 47 -2.57 -11.48 7.36
C PRO A 47 -3.26 -11.63 8.72
N THR A 48 -3.21 -10.59 9.56
CA THR A 48 -3.85 -10.52 10.88
C THR A 48 -5.27 -9.92 10.85
N LYS A 49 -5.88 -9.80 9.66
CA LYS A 49 -7.25 -9.31 9.42
C LYS A 49 -7.49 -7.84 9.77
N VAL A 50 -6.45 -7.01 9.78
CA VAL A 50 -6.60 -5.55 9.90
C VAL A 50 -6.95 -4.97 8.53
N ARG A 51 -8.03 -4.19 8.47
CA ARG A 51 -8.49 -3.54 7.24
C ARG A 51 -7.67 -2.28 6.92
N LEU A 52 -7.28 -2.13 5.65
CA LEU A 52 -6.72 -0.90 5.10
C LEU A 52 -7.53 -0.49 3.86
N SER A 53 -8.03 0.75 3.84
CA SER A 53 -8.67 1.34 2.66
C SER A 53 -7.70 2.30 1.99
N ILE A 54 -7.30 1.98 0.76
CA ILE A 54 -6.38 2.79 -0.03
C ILE A 54 -7.10 3.43 -1.22
N GLN A 55 -6.64 4.58 -1.67
CA GLN A 55 -7.15 5.22 -2.90
C GLN A 55 -6.04 6.07 -3.55
N PRO A 56 -6.11 6.35 -4.85
CA PRO A 56 -5.12 7.13 -5.53
C PRO A 56 -5.32 8.63 -5.22
N THR A 57 -4.25 9.40 -5.30
CA THR A 57 -4.33 10.86 -5.44
C THR A 57 -4.84 11.21 -6.85
N LYS A 58 -5.15 12.49 -7.09
CA LYS A 58 -5.50 12.98 -8.44
C LYS A 58 -4.38 12.73 -9.48
N ASN A 59 -3.14 12.57 -9.02
CA ASN A 59 -1.96 12.35 -9.88
C ASN A 59 -1.60 10.86 -10.02
N GLY A 60 -2.43 9.94 -9.52
CA GLY A 60 -2.19 8.49 -9.62
C GLY A 60 -1.17 7.95 -8.61
N GLU A 61 -0.83 8.70 -7.57
CA GLU A 61 0.06 8.29 -6.48
C GLU A 61 -0.72 7.67 -5.33
N ALA A 62 -0.05 6.90 -4.48
CA ALA A 62 -0.61 6.51 -3.19
C ALA A 62 -0.67 7.71 -2.25
N LYS A 63 -1.73 7.82 -1.44
CA LYS A 63 -1.77 8.86 -0.41
C LYS A 63 -0.74 8.54 0.67
N ALA A 64 0.13 9.48 0.99
CA ALA A 64 1.25 9.27 1.91
C ALA A 64 0.82 8.73 3.30
N TYR A 65 -0.35 9.14 3.81
CA TYR A 65 -0.85 8.62 5.09
C TYR A 65 -1.26 7.15 5.02
N GLN A 66 -1.76 6.66 3.87
CA GLN A 66 -2.14 5.26 3.68
C GLN A 66 -0.90 4.37 3.64
N VAL A 67 0.16 4.86 3.00
CA VAL A 67 1.48 4.21 3.02
C VAL A 67 2.03 4.15 4.45
N ARG A 68 1.92 5.23 5.23
CA ARG A 68 2.32 5.23 6.66
C ARG A 68 1.49 4.27 7.51
N GLN A 69 0.16 4.20 7.30
CA GLN A 69 -0.71 3.24 7.99
C GLN A 69 -0.30 1.80 7.69
N PHE A 70 -0.02 1.48 6.43
CA PHE A 70 0.54 0.19 6.05
C PHE A 70 1.84 -0.09 6.80
N LEU A 71 2.81 0.83 6.78
CA LEU A 71 4.11 0.63 7.44
C LEU A 71 3.97 0.40 8.94
N SER A 72 3.08 1.12 9.63
CA SER A 72 2.82 0.91 11.06
C SER A 72 2.18 -0.44 11.42
N LEU A 73 1.67 -1.16 10.42
CA LEU A 73 1.08 -2.49 10.56
C LEU A 73 2.02 -3.61 10.06
N GLN A 74 3.25 -3.26 9.70
CA GLN A 74 4.29 -4.21 9.26
C GLN A 74 5.41 -4.40 10.29
N ASP A 75 5.48 -3.53 11.30
CA ASP A 75 6.37 -3.66 12.46
C ASP A 75 5.75 -4.58 13.52
#